data_AF-A0A654AE08-F1
#
_entry.id   AF-A0A654AE08-F1
#
_cell.length_a   1.000
_cell.length_b   1.000
_cell.length_c   1.000
_cell.angle_alpha   90.00
_cell.angle_beta   90.00
_cell.angle_gamma   90.00
#
_symmetry.space_group_name_H-M   'P 1'
#
loop_
_entity.id
_entity.type
_entity.pdbx_description
1 polymer ?
#
loop_
_entity_poly.entity_id
_entity_poly.type
_entity_poly.pdbx_seq_one_letter_code
_entity_poly.pdbx_strand_id
1 'polypeptide(L)'
;MPWLDITAAALLLLTLVVGVVTRRGKALMVTILGMATAATLVAALSFEGARLQVIALVTLAAVTAAVVIWLRSARRPRLAVATSAILAFSLVGTAGAAWILPPFSIPAGSGHHAVGIDTKVWTDDKRDAHGDSLPGERRSLPATIWYPAEGSGERAEYLPGRERAT
;
A
#
# COMPACT_ATOMS: atom_id res chain seq x y z
N MET A 1 -5.86 0.75 6.26
CA MET A 1 -6.02 0.12 7.58
C MET A 1 -5.87 -1.39 7.36
N PRO A 2 -5.09 -2.13 8.14
CA PRO A 2 -4.60 -3.46 7.73
C PRO A 2 -5.67 -4.55 7.56
N TRP A 3 -6.87 -4.36 8.11
CA TRP A 3 -8.01 -5.28 7.95
C TRP A 3 -8.43 -5.53 6.48
N LEU A 4 -8.36 -4.53 5.60
CA LEU A 4 -8.70 -4.75 4.18
C LEU A 4 -7.66 -5.63 3.47
N ASP A 5 -6.38 -5.43 3.75
CA ASP A 5 -5.30 -6.25 3.19
C ASP A 5 -5.35 -7.70 3.70
N ILE A 6 -5.60 -7.87 5.01
CA ILE A 6 -5.71 -9.19 5.64
C ILE A 6 -6.95 -9.94 5.10
N THR A 7 -8.09 -9.27 4.96
CA THR A 7 -9.31 -9.89 4.42
C THR A 7 -9.14 -10.27 2.96
N ALA A 8 -8.53 -9.42 2.12
CA ALA A 8 -8.21 -9.74 0.74
C ALA A 8 -7.27 -10.95 0.62
N ALA A 9 -6.19 -10.98 1.42
CA ALA A 9 -5.26 -12.11 1.45
C ALA A 9 -5.94 -13.42 1.90
N ALA A 10 -6.81 -13.35 2.91
CA ALA A 10 -7.57 -14.50 3.39
C ALA A 10 -8.54 -15.04 2.34
N LEU A 11 -9.26 -14.16 1.63
CA LEU A 11 -10.15 -14.55 0.53
C LEU A 11 -9.38 -15.16 -0.65
N LEU A 12 -8.19 -14.62 -0.98
CA LEU A 12 -7.31 -15.21 -1.99
C LEU A 12 -6.83 -16.61 -1.60
N LEU A 13 -6.43 -16.78 -0.35
CA LEU A 13 -5.97 -18.08 0.15
C LEU A 13 -7.13 -19.09 0.16
N LEU A 14 -8.33 -18.66 0.55
CA LEU A 14 -9.53 -19.49 0.47
C LEU A 14 -9.86 -19.87 -0.98
N THR A 15 -9.72 -18.93 -1.93
CA THR A 15 -9.91 -19.17 -3.37
C THR A 15 -8.91 -20.19 -3.91
N LEU A 16 -7.64 -20.08 -3.52
CA LEU A 16 -6.60 -21.03 -3.88
C LEU A 16 -6.87 -22.42 -3.31
N VAL A 17 -7.18 -22.53 -2.00
CA VAL A 17 -7.47 -23.81 -1.33
C VAL A 17 -8.70 -24.49 -1.94
N VAL A 18 -9.79 -23.75 -2.12
CA VAL A 18 -11.01 -24.29 -2.75
C VAL A 18 -10.71 -24.69 -4.20
N GLY A 19 -9.93 -23.91 -4.94
CA GLY A 19 -9.51 -24.24 -6.31
C GLY A 19 -8.68 -25.52 -6.43
N VAL A 20 -7.82 -25.80 -5.45
CA VAL A 20 -6.99 -27.02 -5.36
C VAL A 20 -7.83 -28.23 -4.92
N VAL A 21 -8.68 -28.08 -3.90
CA VAL A 21 -9.39 -29.19 -3.26
C VAL A 21 -10.66 -29.59 -4.02
N THR A 22 -11.37 -28.63 -4.62
CA THR A 22 -12.68 -28.91 -5.23
C THR A 22 -12.58 -29.38 -6.69
N ARG A 23 -13.36 -30.41 -7.03
CA ARG A 23 -13.53 -30.88 -8.41
C ARG A 23 -14.26 -29.83 -9.27
N ARG A 24 -14.12 -29.95 -10.60
CA ARG A 24 -14.64 -29.00 -11.62
C ARG A 24 -16.10 -28.54 -11.42
N GLY A 25 -16.97 -29.35 -10.80
CA GLY A 25 -18.38 -29.02 -10.56
C GLY A 25 -18.64 -27.88 -9.57
N LYS A 26 -17.70 -27.51 -8.70
CA LYS A 26 -17.85 -26.38 -7.77
C LYS A 26 -17.26 -25.08 -8.33
N ALA A 27 -17.46 -24.84 -9.63
CA ALA A 27 -16.95 -23.63 -10.29
C ALA A 27 -17.56 -22.35 -9.70
N LEU A 28 -18.86 -22.40 -9.39
CA LEU A 28 -19.62 -21.31 -8.79
C LEU A 28 -19.01 -20.82 -7.45
N MET A 29 -18.53 -21.74 -6.61
CA MET A 29 -17.95 -21.37 -5.31
C MET A 29 -16.66 -20.56 -5.51
N VAL A 30 -15.81 -20.99 -6.44
CA VAL A 30 -14.55 -20.30 -6.77
C VAL A 30 -14.83 -18.94 -7.41
N THR A 31 -15.85 -18.82 -8.27
CA THR A 31 -16.19 -17.54 -8.89
C THR A 31 -16.78 -16.56 -7.89
N ILE A 32 -17.64 -17.00 -6.97
CA ILE A 32 -18.17 -16.15 -5.87
C ILE A 32 -17.01 -15.62 -5.02
N LEU A 33 -16.09 -16.49 -4.62
CA LEU A 33 -14.93 -16.13 -3.81
C LEU A 33 -13.98 -15.19 -4.55
N GLY A 34 -13.74 -15.45 -5.83
CA GLY A 34 -12.94 -14.57 -6.69
C GLY A 34 -13.57 -13.19 -6.86
N MET A 35 -14.90 -13.12 -7.03
CA MET A 35 -15.62 -11.85 -7.09
C MET A 35 -15.57 -11.09 -5.76
N ALA A 36 -15.76 -11.78 -4.63
CA ALA A 36 -15.63 -11.18 -3.31
C ALA A 36 -14.22 -10.60 -3.09
N THR A 37 -13.19 -11.37 -3.47
CA THR A 37 -11.79 -10.92 -3.43
C THR A 37 -11.58 -9.67 -4.29
N ALA A 38 -12.07 -9.68 -5.54
CA ALA A 38 -11.94 -8.56 -6.45
C ALA A 38 -12.62 -7.30 -5.89
N ALA A 39 -13.82 -7.44 -5.31
CA ALA A 39 -14.52 -6.34 -4.67
C ALA A 39 -13.72 -5.75 -3.49
N THR A 40 -13.12 -6.60 -2.64
CA THR A 40 -12.26 -6.14 -1.53
C THR A 40 -11.01 -5.41 -2.05
N LEU A 41 -10.38 -5.89 -3.13
CA LEU A 41 -9.20 -5.23 -3.72
C LEU A 41 -9.56 -3.87 -4.34
N VAL A 42 -10.72 -3.76 -4.99
CA VAL A 42 -11.23 -2.48 -5.52
C VAL A 42 -11.49 -1.50 -4.38
N ALA A 43 -12.09 -1.95 -3.28
CA ALA A 43 -12.27 -1.14 -2.09
C ALA A 43 -10.92 -0.70 -1.51
N ALA A 44 -9.96 -1.61 -1.36
CA ALA A 44 -8.62 -1.30 -0.86
C ALA A 44 -7.90 -0.24 -1.73
N LEU A 45 -7.96 -0.37 -3.06
CA LEU A 45 -7.41 0.63 -3.97
C LEU A 45 -8.10 2.00 -3.85
N SER A 46 -9.41 2.01 -3.59
CA SER A 46 -10.21 3.26 -3.52
C SER A 46 -10.00 4.01 -2.21
N PHE A 47 -9.91 3.31 -1.09
CA PHE A 47 -9.76 3.92 0.23
C PHE A 47 -8.29 4.11 0.65
N GLU A 48 -7.40 3.22 0.24
CA GLU A 48 -6.01 3.21 0.74
C GLU A 48 -5.00 3.73 -0.28
N GLY A 49 -5.38 3.84 -1.56
CA GLY A 49 -4.52 4.24 -2.67
C GLY A 49 -3.59 3.13 -3.16
N ALA A 50 -2.71 3.46 -4.10
CA ALA A 50 -1.78 2.52 -4.74
C ALA A 50 -0.55 2.20 -3.87
N ARG A 51 -0.77 1.64 -2.68
CA ARG A 51 0.30 1.18 -1.79
C ARG A 51 1.00 -0.04 -2.41
N LEU A 52 2.30 -0.18 -2.15
CA LEU A 52 3.08 -1.35 -2.59
C LEU A 52 2.45 -2.67 -2.13
N GLN A 53 1.87 -2.71 -0.92
CA GLN A 53 1.16 -3.87 -0.38
C GLN A 53 -0.09 -4.22 -1.22
N VAL A 54 -0.91 -3.23 -1.59
CA VAL A 54 -2.11 -3.44 -2.42
C VAL A 54 -1.71 -3.86 -3.84
N ILE A 55 -0.67 -3.26 -4.41
CA ILE A 55 -0.13 -3.67 -5.72
C ILE A 55 0.35 -5.13 -5.68
N ALA A 56 1.06 -5.52 -4.63
CA ALA A 56 1.48 -6.91 -4.43
C ALA A 56 0.28 -7.86 -4.30
N LEU A 57 -0.78 -7.47 -3.60
CA LEU A 57 -1.99 -8.29 -3.49
C LEU A 57 -2.74 -8.42 -4.82
N VAL A 58 -2.84 -7.36 -5.62
CA VAL A 58 -3.45 -7.41 -6.96
C VAL A 58 -2.67 -8.32 -7.89
N THR A 59 -1.33 -8.26 -7.87
CA THR A 59 -0.49 -9.16 -8.68
C THR A 59 -0.65 -10.63 -8.22
N LEU A 60 -0.63 -10.89 -6.91
CA LEU A 60 -0.90 -12.23 -6.36
C LEU A 60 -2.32 -12.73 -6.70
N ALA A 61 -3.31 -11.85 -6.78
CA ALA A 61 -4.67 -12.20 -7.19
C ALA A 61 -4.73 -12.70 -8.64
N ALA A 62 -4.06 -11.99 -9.56
CA ALA A 62 -3.96 -12.40 -10.96
C ALA A 62 -3.24 -13.76 -11.10
N VAL A 63 -2.14 -13.96 -10.36
CA VAL A 63 -1.43 -15.25 -10.35
C VAL A 63 -2.29 -16.36 -9.76
N THR A 64 -3.04 -16.08 -8.69
CA THR A 64 -3.98 -17.04 -8.07
C THR A 64 -5.04 -17.48 -9.09
N ALA A 65 -5.65 -16.53 -9.80
CA ALA A 65 -6.62 -16.85 -10.84
C ALA A 65 -6.02 -17.74 -11.94
N ALA A 66 -4.82 -17.40 -12.43
CA ALA A 66 -4.11 -18.18 -13.45
C ALA A 66 -3.80 -19.61 -12.97
N VAL A 67 -3.30 -19.76 -11.74
CA VAL A 67 -3.00 -21.07 -11.14
C VAL A 67 -4.27 -21.91 -10.96
N VAL A 68 -5.38 -21.30 -10.51
CA VAL A 68 -6.66 -22.00 -10.36
C VAL A 68 -7.24 -22.44 -11.71
N ILE A 69 -7.15 -21.61 -12.75
CA ILE A 69 -7.54 -21.98 -14.12
C ILE A 69 -6.67 -23.14 -14.62
N TRP A 70 -5.35 -23.06 -14.40
CA TRP A 70 -4.41 -24.10 -14.82
C TRP A 70 -4.65 -25.44 -14.11
N LEU A 71 -4.85 -25.44 -12.79
CA LEU A 71 -5.23 -26.62 -12.00
C LEU A 71 -6.47 -27.30 -12.58
N ARG A 72 -7.46 -26.50 -12.98
CA ARG A 72 -8.72 -27.00 -13.54
C ARG A 72 -8.60 -27.44 -15.00
N SER A 73 -7.58 -27.02 -15.73
CA SER A 73 -7.32 -27.44 -17.12
C SER A 73 -6.82 -28.89 -17.27
N ALA A 74 -6.53 -29.60 -16.17
CA ALA A 74 -5.97 -30.97 -16.15
C ALA A 74 -4.59 -31.13 -16.85
N ARG A 75 -3.90 -30.02 -17.15
CA ARG A 75 -2.53 -30.04 -17.70
C ARG A 75 -1.52 -30.00 -16.55
N ARG A 76 -0.69 -31.04 -16.41
CA ARG A 76 0.40 -31.14 -15.40
C ARG A 76 0.00 -30.70 -13.97
N PRO A 77 -0.97 -31.38 -13.33
CA PRO A 77 -1.52 -30.96 -12.02
C PRO A 77 -0.47 -30.91 -10.90
N ARG A 78 0.56 -31.76 -10.96
CA ARG A 78 1.64 -31.79 -9.95
C ARG A 78 2.42 -30.48 -9.87
N LEU A 79 2.71 -29.87 -11.03
CA LEU A 79 3.45 -28.61 -11.07
C LEU A 79 2.57 -27.46 -10.56
N ALA A 80 1.29 -27.45 -10.92
CA ALA A 80 0.33 -26.47 -10.44
C ALA A 80 0.09 -26.55 -8.92
N VAL A 81 0.11 -27.77 -8.34
CA VAL A 81 0.06 -27.95 -6.88
C VAL A 81 1.33 -27.42 -6.21
N ALA A 82 2.52 -27.68 -6.75
CA ALA A 82 3.76 -27.11 -6.21
C ALA A 82 3.74 -25.56 -6.26
N THR A 83 3.28 -24.98 -7.37
CA THR A 83 3.11 -23.52 -7.49
C THR A 83 2.11 -22.97 -6.48
N SER A 84 1.03 -23.71 -6.17
CA SER A 84 0.04 -23.29 -5.17
C SER A 84 0.63 -23.19 -3.75
N ALA A 85 1.61 -24.04 -3.40
CA ALA A 85 2.27 -23.97 -2.10
C ALA A 85 3.13 -22.69 -1.96
N ILE A 86 3.89 -22.35 -3.00
CA ILE A 86 4.68 -21.11 -3.05
C ILE A 86 3.74 -19.90 -2.94
N LEU A 87 2.63 -19.92 -3.69
CA LEU A 87 1.65 -18.83 -3.69
C LEU A 87 0.97 -18.66 -2.33
N ALA A 88 0.61 -19.76 -1.67
CA ALA A 88 0.06 -19.73 -0.31
C ALA A 88 1.05 -19.12 0.68
N PHE A 89 2.33 -19.49 0.60
CA PHE A 89 3.38 -18.89 1.44
C PHE A 89 3.53 -17.39 1.16
N SER A 90 3.51 -16.97 -0.11
CA SER A 90 3.54 -15.55 -0.48
C SER A 90 2.34 -14.78 0.09
N LEU A 91 1.12 -15.32 0.00
CA LEU A 91 -0.09 -14.69 0.55
C LEU A 91 -0.01 -14.51 2.07
N VAL A 92 0.43 -15.54 2.79
CA VAL A 92 0.64 -15.48 4.25
C VAL A 92 1.73 -14.46 4.58
N GLY A 93 2.84 -14.46 3.83
CA GLY A 93 3.92 -13.50 3.99
C GLY A 93 3.47 -12.06 3.78
N THR A 94 2.66 -11.78 2.75
CA THR A 94 2.11 -10.44 2.49
C THR A 94 1.16 -9.99 3.60
N ALA A 95 0.27 -10.87 4.07
CA ALA A 95 -0.60 -10.56 5.20
C ALA A 95 0.18 -10.30 6.50
N GLY A 96 1.21 -11.10 6.77
CA GLY A 96 2.11 -10.90 7.91
C GLY A 96 2.88 -9.57 7.81
N ALA A 97 3.36 -9.23 6.61
CA ALA A 97 4.03 -7.96 6.35
C ALA A 97 3.07 -6.77 6.57
N ALA A 98 1.81 -6.86 6.14
CA ALA A 98 0.81 -5.82 6.39
C ALA A 98 0.51 -5.61 7.89
N TRP A 99 0.63 -6.69 8.68
CA TRP A 99 0.44 -6.64 10.13
C TRP A 99 1.66 -6.05 10.87
N ILE A 100 2.88 -6.47 10.49
CA ILE A 100 4.14 -6.02 11.13
C ILE A 100 4.53 -4.60 10.68
N LEU A 101 4.23 -4.25 9.44
CA LEU A 101 4.54 -2.94 8.84
C LEU A 101 3.22 -2.22 8.53
N PRO A 102 2.50 -1.75 9.57
CA PRO A 102 1.28 -1.01 9.36
C PRO A 102 1.57 0.29 8.59
N PRO A 103 0.57 0.79 7.84
CA PRO A 103 0.58 2.12 7.26
C PRO A 103 1.15 3.18 8.21
N PHE A 104 2.15 3.95 7.75
CA PHE A 104 2.54 5.16 8.46
C PHE A 104 1.32 6.09 8.54
N SER A 105 0.93 6.44 9.75
CA SER A 105 -0.16 7.39 10.02
C SER A 105 0.27 8.35 11.11
N ILE A 106 0.11 9.64 10.85
CA ILE A 106 0.30 10.67 11.88
C ILE A 106 -0.96 10.68 12.74
N PRO A 107 -0.84 10.50 14.07
CA PRO A 107 -1.99 10.54 14.96
C PRO A 107 -2.68 11.91 14.87
N ALA A 108 -4.00 11.91 15.07
CA ALA A 108 -4.74 13.17 15.17
C ALA A 108 -4.26 13.96 16.39
N GLY A 109 -4.19 15.29 16.26
CA GLY A 109 -3.88 16.17 17.38
C GLY A 109 -4.96 16.04 18.47
N SER A 110 -4.54 16.02 19.74
CA SER A 110 -5.46 15.93 20.88
C SER A 110 -6.03 17.28 21.32
N GLY A 111 -5.61 18.38 20.68
CA GLY A 111 -6.03 19.74 21.01
C GLY A 111 -7.36 20.15 20.37
N HIS A 112 -7.96 21.22 20.90
CA HIS A 112 -9.22 21.78 20.41
C HIS A 112 -9.07 22.62 19.13
N HIS A 113 -7.85 22.98 18.76
CA HIS A 113 -7.56 23.78 17.58
C HIS A 113 -7.16 22.89 16.41
N ALA A 114 -7.61 23.24 15.20
CA ALA A 114 -7.01 22.72 13.98
C ALA A 114 -5.54 23.14 13.92
N VAL A 115 -4.71 22.38 13.21
CA VAL A 115 -3.27 22.69 13.04
C VAL A 115 -3.03 23.03 11.59
N GLY A 116 -2.64 24.28 11.34
CA GLY A 116 -2.09 24.74 10.08
C GLY A 116 -0.60 24.41 10.00
N ILE A 117 -0.12 24.21 8.78
CA ILE A 117 1.29 23.97 8.49
C ILE A 117 1.71 24.87 7.33
N ASP A 118 2.88 25.48 7.46
CA ASP A 118 3.50 26.29 6.42
C ASP A 118 5.00 25.97 6.35
N THR A 119 5.56 25.95 5.14
CA THR A 119 6.98 25.68 4.93
C THR A 119 7.61 26.88 4.24
N LYS A 120 8.62 27.46 4.88
CA LYS A 120 9.39 28.58 4.34
C LYS A 120 10.86 28.25 4.26
N VAL A 121 11.51 28.73 3.21
CA VAL A 121 12.96 28.70 3.08
C VAL A 121 13.46 30.12 3.29
N TRP A 122 14.23 30.32 4.36
CA TRP A 122 14.90 31.61 4.59
C TRP A 122 16.33 31.55 4.08
N THR A 123 16.72 32.50 3.23
CA THR A 123 18.08 32.63 2.71
C THR A 123 18.79 33.79 3.39
N ASP A 124 20.03 33.55 3.82
CA ASP A 124 20.91 34.57 4.38
C ASP A 124 21.92 35.01 3.32
N ASP A 125 21.65 36.16 2.70
CA ASP A 125 22.47 36.70 1.61
C ASP A 125 23.88 37.13 2.05
N LYS A 126 24.13 37.22 3.36
CA LYS A 126 25.41 37.68 3.92
C LYS A 126 26.40 36.55 4.17
N ARG A 127 25.94 35.31 4.15
CA ARG A 127 26.77 34.15 4.51
C ARG A 127 26.68 33.08 3.43
N ASP A 128 27.85 32.56 3.08
CA ASP A 128 27.94 31.40 2.21
C ASP A 128 27.48 30.15 2.96
N ALA A 129 26.94 29.20 2.20
CA ALA A 129 26.59 27.89 2.71
C ALA A 129 27.84 27.16 3.25
N HIS A 130 27.63 26.18 4.13
CA HIS A 130 28.69 25.37 4.72
C HIS A 130 28.45 23.88 4.41
N GLY A 131 29.51 23.07 4.48
CA GLY A 131 29.47 21.65 4.16
C GLY A 131 29.71 21.39 2.67
N ASP A 132 29.04 20.38 2.10
CA ASP A 132 29.16 19.98 0.68
C ASP A 132 28.40 20.92 -0.28
N SER A 133 28.38 22.22 0.00
CA SER A 133 27.72 23.24 -0.84
C SER A 133 28.61 23.65 -2.02
N LEU A 134 27.96 24.10 -3.10
CA LEU A 134 28.70 24.60 -4.26
C LEU A 134 29.31 25.99 -3.97
N PRO A 135 30.45 26.33 -4.59
CA PRO A 135 31.01 27.67 -4.50
C PRO A 135 29.98 28.72 -4.95
N GLY A 136 29.71 29.72 -4.10
CA GLY A 136 28.75 30.80 -4.37
C GLY A 136 27.31 30.52 -3.89
N GLU A 137 27.04 29.35 -3.31
CA GLU A 137 25.73 29.03 -2.75
C GLU A 137 25.50 29.80 -1.42
N ARG A 138 24.34 30.44 -1.30
CA ARG A 138 23.95 31.17 -0.09
C ARG A 138 23.38 30.24 0.97
N ARG A 139 23.61 30.57 2.23
CA ARG A 139 23.07 29.79 3.35
C ARG A 139 21.55 29.88 3.36
N SER A 140 20.87 28.74 3.22
CA SER A 140 19.42 28.63 3.34
C SER A 140 19.01 27.81 4.57
N LEU A 141 17.86 28.12 5.14
CA LEU A 141 17.27 27.43 6.28
C LEU A 141 15.81 27.11 5.98
N PRO A 142 15.51 25.88 5.53
CA PRO A 142 14.13 25.42 5.41
C PRO A 142 13.54 25.22 6.81
N ALA A 143 12.37 25.78 7.06
CA ALA A 143 11.63 25.64 8.30
C ALA A 143 10.18 25.29 8.02
N THR A 144 9.66 24.32 8.77
CA THR A 144 8.26 23.96 8.79
C THR A 144 7.65 24.49 10.09
N ILE A 145 6.59 25.29 9.96
CA ILE A 145 5.91 25.97 11.06
C ILE A 145 4.54 25.32 11.23
N TRP A 146 4.25 24.87 12.45
CA TRP A 146 2.92 24.40 12.84
C TRP A 146 2.26 25.44 13.74
N TYR A 147 1.03 25.83 13.44
CA TYR A 147 0.31 26.88 14.16
C TYR A 147 -1.17 26.53 14.33
N PRO A 148 -1.86 27.05 15.37
CA PRO A 148 -3.31 26.89 15.51
C PRO A 148 -4.04 27.55 14.33
N ALA A 149 -4.86 26.78 13.62
CA ALA A 149 -5.69 27.26 12.53
C ALA A 149 -7.14 27.42 12.97
N GLU A 150 -7.84 28.40 12.38
CA GLU A 150 -9.25 28.67 12.67
C GLU A 150 -10.20 27.64 12.06
N GLY A 151 -9.75 26.83 11.09
CA GLY A 151 -10.54 25.79 10.44
C GLY A 151 -9.70 24.70 9.79
N SER A 152 -10.37 23.64 9.33
CA SER A 152 -9.75 22.56 8.56
C SER A 152 -9.78 22.86 7.07
N GLY A 153 -8.63 22.69 6.41
CA GLY A 153 -8.48 22.80 4.96
C GLY A 153 -7.98 21.51 4.33
N GLU A 154 -7.36 21.62 3.15
CA GLU A 154 -6.69 20.49 2.50
C GLU A 154 -5.57 19.93 3.39
N ARG A 155 -5.43 18.60 3.37
CA ARG A 155 -4.39 17.92 4.16
C ARG A 155 -3.03 18.17 3.51
N ALA A 156 -2.12 18.78 4.26
CA ALA A 156 -0.75 18.96 3.79
C ALA A 156 -0.03 17.63 3.58
N GLU A 157 0.83 17.59 2.55
CA GLU A 157 1.74 16.49 2.30
C GLU A 157 2.78 16.40 3.41
N TYR A 158 3.11 15.18 3.85
CA TYR A 158 4.09 14.98 4.92
C TYR A 158 5.51 15.41 4.49
N LEU A 159 5.85 15.19 3.23
CA LEU A 159 7.09 15.60 2.61
C LEU A 159 6.73 16.39 1.35
N PRO A 160 6.48 17.70 1.46
CA PRO A 160 6.23 18.51 0.28
C PRO A 160 7.41 18.39 -0.70
N GLY A 161 7.11 18.44 -1.99
CA GLY A 161 8.12 18.40 -3.04
C GLY A 161 9.26 19.37 -2.74
N ARG A 162 10.50 18.91 -2.95
CA ARG A 162 11.71 19.71 -2.74
C ARG A 162 11.76 20.80 -3.82
N GLU A 163 11.06 21.91 -3.62
CA GLU A 163 11.31 23.10 -4.41
C GLU A 163 12.71 23.58 -4.05
N ARG A 164 13.67 23.31 -4.94
CA ARG A 164 14.96 23.99 -4.87
C ARG A 164 14.64 25.46 -5.12
N ALA A 165 14.88 26.30 -4.12
CA ALA A 165 14.90 27.74 -4.35
C ALA A 165 15.91 28.00 -5.47
N THR A 166 15.39 28.36 -6.65
CA THR A 166 16.18 28.84 -7.79
C THR A 166 16.66 30.24 -7.54
#